data_AF-A0A8K0LWD1-F1
#
_entry.id   AF-A0A8K0LWD1-F1
#
_cell.length_a   1.000
_cell.length_b   1.000
_cell.length_c   1.000
_cell.angle_alpha   90.00
_cell.angle_beta   90.00
_cell.angle_gamma   90.00
#
_symmetry.space_group_name_H-M   'P 1'
#
loop_
_entity.id
_entity.type
_entity.pdbx_description
1 polymer ?
#
loop_
_entity_poly.entity_id
_entity_poly.type
_entity_poly.pdbx_seq_one_letter_code
_entity_poly.pdbx_strand_id
1 'polypeptide(L)'
;MFRPQLNESQSTMMKTWLGGVLPFPDQTPVNHGVSGAINMGNTEGKRRKGTLTWARMSKPQWWIDREAGIAAVLFVNMLPPSREPVKRMYDELERAVYGDLFTT
;
A
#
# COMPACT_ATOMS: atom_id res chain seq x y z
N MET A 1 -0.80 -11.54 -11.43
CA MET A 1 -0.61 -10.19 -10.85
C MET A 1 -0.31 -10.23 -9.35
N PHE A 2 -1.18 -10.81 -8.50
CA PHE A 2 -1.09 -10.79 -7.03
C PHE A 2 -0.23 -11.89 -6.38
N ARG A 3 0.37 -12.77 -7.18
CA ARG A 3 1.23 -13.84 -6.66
C ARG A 3 2.59 -13.24 -6.29
N PRO A 4 3.13 -13.48 -5.07
CA PRO A 4 4.51 -13.13 -4.71
C PRO A 4 5.51 -13.74 -5.71
N GLN A 5 6.44 -12.92 -6.20
CA GLN A 5 7.46 -13.33 -7.19
C GLN A 5 8.88 -13.33 -6.61
N LEU A 6 9.10 -12.66 -5.48
CA LEU A 6 10.43 -12.50 -4.90
C LEU A 6 10.73 -13.61 -3.88
N ASN A 7 11.98 -14.07 -3.87
CA ASN A 7 12.51 -14.85 -2.76
C ASN A 7 12.79 -13.95 -1.54
N GLU A 8 13.21 -14.56 -0.43
CA GLU A 8 13.42 -13.87 0.85
C GLU A 8 14.47 -12.74 0.78
N SER A 9 15.61 -12.99 0.13
CA SER A 9 16.68 -12.00 -0.03
C SER A 9 16.20 -10.80 -0.87
N GLN A 10 15.50 -11.06 -1.98
CA GLN A 10 14.94 -10.03 -2.86
C GLN A 10 13.83 -9.21 -2.17
N SER A 11 12.96 -9.87 -1.40
CA SER A 11 11.90 -9.23 -0.61
C SER A 11 12.48 -8.30 0.46
N THR A 12 13.53 -8.74 1.14
CA THR A 12 14.27 -7.94 2.14
C THR A 12 14.91 -6.71 1.48
N MET A 13 15.60 -6.90 0.37
CA MET A 13 16.21 -5.80 -0.38
C MET A 13 15.15 -4.79 -0.83
N MET A 14 14.03 -5.27 -1.40
CA MET A 14 12.94 -4.40 -1.84
C MET A 14 12.37 -3.57 -0.69
N LYS A 15 12.19 -4.15 0.49
CA LYS A 15 11.70 -3.41 1.67
C LYS A 15 12.63 -2.26 2.03
N THR A 16 13.94 -2.48 1.99
CA THR A 16 14.95 -1.43 2.23
C THR A 16 14.87 -0.32 1.17
N TRP A 17 14.76 -0.67 -0.11
CA TRP A 17 14.72 0.31 -1.21
C TRP A 17 13.41 1.11 -1.28
N LEU A 18 12.29 0.49 -0.94
CA LEU A 18 10.96 1.12 -0.99
C LEU A 18 10.49 1.66 0.37
N GLY A 19 11.31 1.51 1.42
CA GLY A 19 11.07 2.05 2.74
C GLY A 19 10.82 3.56 2.67
N GLY A 20 9.61 3.99 3.01
CA GLY A 20 9.19 5.38 2.97
C GLY A 20 8.75 5.93 1.60
N VAL A 21 8.83 5.13 0.53
CA VAL A 21 8.21 5.46 -0.77
C VAL A 21 6.76 5.00 -0.79
N LEU A 22 6.53 3.77 -0.32
CA LEU A 22 5.20 3.15 -0.21
C LEU A 22 4.69 3.20 1.24
N PRO A 23 3.37 3.31 1.45
CA PRO A 23 2.77 3.44 2.76
C PRO A 23 2.62 2.06 3.44
N PHE A 24 3.71 1.34 3.62
CA PHE A 24 3.75 0.13 4.43
C PHE A 24 4.12 0.49 5.88
N PRO A 25 3.46 -0.08 6.89
CA PRO A 25 3.98 -0.03 8.24
C PRO A 25 5.40 -0.65 8.28
N ASP A 26 6.29 -0.07 9.07
CA ASP A 26 7.72 -0.42 9.09
C ASP A 26 7.98 -1.91 9.36
N GLN A 27 7.09 -2.57 10.10
CA GLN A 27 7.22 -3.98 10.46
C GLN A 27 6.51 -4.94 9.49
N THR A 28 5.68 -4.46 8.57
CA THR A 28 4.94 -5.34 7.65
C THR A 28 5.90 -6.01 6.66
N PRO A 29 5.88 -7.35 6.51
CA PRO A 29 6.64 -8.01 5.45
C PRO A 29 6.03 -7.68 4.08
N VAL A 30 6.85 -7.51 3.05
CA VAL A 30 6.42 -7.09 1.71
C VAL A 30 7.04 -7.97 0.62
N ASN A 31 6.31 -8.22 -0.46
CA ASN A 31 6.82 -8.89 -1.65
C ASN A 31 6.44 -8.08 -2.90
N HIS A 32 6.72 -8.56 -4.09
CA HIS A 32 6.33 -7.92 -5.34
C HIS A 32 5.55 -8.90 -6.22
N GLY A 33 4.46 -8.42 -6.80
CA GLY A 33 3.71 -9.10 -7.84
C GLY A 33 4.23 -8.78 -9.23
N VAL A 34 3.42 -8.95 -10.26
CA VAL A 34 3.80 -8.51 -11.62
C VAL A 34 3.64 -6.99 -11.79
N SER A 35 2.82 -6.34 -10.96
CA SER A 35 2.38 -4.96 -11.20
C SER A 35 2.59 -3.99 -10.03
N GLY A 36 3.15 -4.46 -8.92
CA GLY A 36 3.37 -3.62 -7.75
C GLY A 36 3.75 -4.44 -6.51
N ALA A 37 3.86 -3.74 -5.39
CA ALA A 37 4.20 -4.33 -4.11
C ALA A 37 2.99 -5.02 -3.47
N ILE A 38 3.24 -6.11 -2.76
CA ILE A 38 2.24 -6.92 -2.06
C ILE A 38 2.56 -6.86 -0.57
N ASN A 39 1.61 -6.46 0.28
CA ASN A 39 1.76 -6.64 1.71
C ASN A 39 1.56 -8.11 2.09
N MET A 40 2.47 -8.66 2.87
CA MET A 40 2.44 -10.06 3.28
C MET A 40 1.90 -10.26 4.71
N GLY A 41 1.39 -9.18 5.33
CA GLY A 41 0.73 -9.18 6.62
C GLY A 41 -0.45 -8.19 6.67
N ASN A 42 -1.33 -8.39 7.64
CA ASN A 42 -2.46 -7.50 7.91
C ASN A 42 -2.00 -6.24 8.64
N THR A 43 -2.74 -5.15 8.45
CA THR A 43 -2.63 -3.95 9.29
C THR A 43 -4.00 -3.64 9.88
N GLU A 44 -4.07 -3.43 11.18
CA GLU A 44 -5.34 -3.18 11.87
C GLU A 44 -6.04 -1.92 11.33
N GLY A 45 -7.33 -2.06 11.02
CA GLY A 45 -8.17 -1.00 10.45
C GLY A 45 -7.81 -0.60 9.02
N LYS A 46 -7.11 -1.45 8.28
CA LYS A 46 -6.55 -1.16 6.94
C LYS A 46 -6.55 -2.40 6.05
N ARG A 47 -5.84 -2.32 4.91
CA ARG A 47 -5.75 -3.39 3.91
C ARG A 47 -5.28 -4.74 4.45
N ARG A 48 -5.89 -5.80 3.92
CA ARG A 48 -5.61 -7.19 4.26
C ARG A 48 -4.36 -7.70 3.54
N LYS A 49 -3.77 -8.77 4.08
CA LYS A 49 -2.65 -9.51 3.48
C LYS A 49 -2.95 -9.86 2.02
N GLY A 50 -1.97 -9.68 1.15
CA GLY A 50 -2.10 -9.96 -0.28
C GLY A 50 -2.62 -8.79 -1.12
N THR A 51 -2.85 -7.63 -0.50
CA THR A 51 -3.21 -6.39 -1.20
C THR A 51 -2.04 -5.91 -2.06
N LEU A 52 -2.35 -5.57 -3.31
CA LEU A 52 -1.40 -5.01 -4.26
C LEU A 52 -1.42 -3.48 -4.18
N THR A 53 -0.27 -2.83 -4.19
CA THR A 53 -0.17 -1.36 -4.12
C THR A 53 1.02 -0.83 -4.89
N TRP A 54 0.91 0.42 -5.34
CA TRP A 54 2.04 1.18 -5.86
C TRP A 54 1.82 2.69 -5.68
N ALA A 55 2.88 3.46 -5.87
CA ALA A 55 2.86 4.93 -5.83
C ALA A 55 3.75 5.51 -6.95
N ARG A 56 3.49 6.75 -7.35
CA ARG A 56 4.34 7.49 -8.30
C ARG A 56 5.00 8.72 -7.65
N MET A 57 5.93 9.32 -8.38
CA MET A 57 6.74 10.46 -7.94
C MET A 57 5.91 11.64 -7.41
N SER A 58 4.85 12.03 -8.13
CA SER A 58 3.93 13.12 -7.74
C SER A 58 2.93 12.74 -6.63
N LYS A 59 3.16 11.60 -5.99
CA LYS A 59 2.37 11.00 -4.90
C LYS A 59 0.94 10.52 -5.20
N PRO A 60 0.48 10.22 -6.44
CA PRO A 60 -0.72 9.41 -6.58
C PRO A 60 -0.40 7.96 -6.15
N GLN A 61 -1.34 7.33 -5.45
CA GLN A 61 -1.17 6.03 -4.82
C GLN A 61 -2.46 5.22 -4.95
N TRP A 62 -2.33 3.91 -5.11
CA TRP A 62 -3.49 3.03 -5.25
C TRP A 62 -3.25 1.72 -4.52
N TRP A 63 -4.35 1.03 -4.20
CA TRP A 63 -4.32 -0.34 -3.72
C TRP A 63 -5.51 -1.16 -4.23
N ILE A 64 -5.32 -2.47 -4.31
CA ILE A 64 -6.33 -3.45 -4.71
C ILE A 64 -6.29 -4.62 -3.72
N ASP A 65 -7.31 -4.71 -2.89
CA ASP A 65 -7.53 -5.77 -1.90
C ASP A 65 -8.65 -6.68 -2.39
N ARG A 66 -8.26 -7.82 -2.97
CA ARG A 66 -9.22 -8.80 -3.52
C ARG A 66 -10.00 -9.55 -2.45
N GLU A 67 -9.46 -9.65 -1.25
CA GLU A 67 -10.13 -10.35 -0.14
C GLU A 67 -11.25 -9.48 0.42
N ALA A 68 -11.00 -8.17 0.54
CA ALA A 68 -12.00 -7.19 0.94
C ALA A 68 -12.96 -6.79 -0.18
N GLY A 69 -12.63 -7.06 -1.44
CA GLY A 69 -13.39 -6.57 -2.60
C GLY A 69 -13.22 -5.06 -2.83
N ILE A 70 -12.11 -4.48 -2.36
CA ILE A 70 -11.86 -3.04 -2.38
C ILE A 70 -10.75 -2.71 -3.38
N ALA A 71 -10.98 -1.70 -4.20
CA ALA A 71 -9.94 -1.02 -4.96
C ALA A 71 -10.10 0.49 -4.76
N ALA A 72 -9.01 1.18 -4.49
CA ALA A 72 -9.04 2.62 -4.24
C ALA A 72 -7.78 3.31 -4.73
N VAL A 73 -7.91 4.61 -4.97
CA VAL A 73 -6.83 5.48 -5.43
C VAL A 73 -6.95 6.84 -4.72
N LEU A 74 -5.83 7.31 -4.18
CA LEU A 74 -5.63 8.72 -3.84
C LEU A 74 -4.88 9.38 -4.98
N PHE A 75 -5.54 10.24 -5.75
CA PHE A 75 -4.93 10.94 -6.85
C PHE A 75 -4.54 12.37 -6.44
N VAL A 76 -3.24 12.63 -6.34
CA VAL A 76 -2.67 13.95 -6.08
C VAL A 76 -1.52 14.22 -7.06
N ASN A 77 -1.22 15.49 -7.29
CA ASN A 77 -0.11 15.94 -8.13
C ASN A 77 0.75 16.95 -7.37
N MET A 78 1.62 16.49 -6.47
CA MET A 78 2.44 17.36 -5.63
C MET A 78 3.93 17.11 -5.78
N LEU A 79 4.68 18.21 -5.97
CA LEU A 79 6.14 18.28 -6.00
C LEU A 79 6.62 19.54 -5.22
N PRO A 80 7.72 19.46 -4.45
CA PRO A 80 8.42 18.23 -4.06
C PRO A 80 7.45 17.33 -3.27
N PRO A 81 7.66 16.01 -3.24
CA PRO A 81 6.77 15.10 -2.55
C PRO A 81 6.80 15.35 -1.03
N SER A 82 6.05 16.34 -0.55
CA SER A 82 5.86 16.57 0.88
C SER A 82 5.15 15.33 1.43
N ARG A 83 5.85 14.61 2.31
CA ARG A 83 5.40 13.28 2.72
C ARG A 83 4.24 13.38 3.70
N GLU A 84 4.28 14.34 4.62
CA GLU A 84 3.40 14.34 5.79
C GLU A 84 1.92 14.57 5.46
N PRO A 85 1.50 15.64 4.75
CA PRO A 85 0.08 15.83 4.46
C PRO A 85 -0.51 14.71 3.60
N VAL A 86 0.20 14.24 2.57
CA VAL A 86 -0.29 13.15 1.71
C VAL A 86 -0.35 11.83 2.45
N LYS A 87 0.65 11.54 3.29
CA LYS A 87 0.68 10.32 4.10
C LYS A 87 -0.51 10.30 5.06
N ARG A 88 -0.83 11.43 5.71
CA ARG A 88 -2.03 11.55 6.56
C ARG A 88 -3.32 11.36 5.76
N MET A 89 -3.49 12.07 4.64
CA MET A 89 -4.67 11.88 3.78
C MET A 89 -4.83 10.44 3.30
N TYR A 90 -3.74 9.77 2.96
CA TYR A 90 -3.76 8.36 2.55
C TYR A 90 -4.14 7.43 3.72
N ASP A 91 -3.59 7.67 4.92
CA ASP A 91 -3.93 6.91 6.14
C ASP A 91 -5.41 7.03 6.49
N GLU A 92 -5.92 8.26 6.49
CA GLU A 92 -7.32 8.60 6.78
C GLU A 92 -8.26 8.00 5.74
N LEU A 93 -7.94 8.14 4.45
CA LEU A 93 -8.71 7.53 3.36
C LEU A 93 -8.76 6.01 3.51
N GLU A 94 -7.61 5.36 3.76
CA GLU A 94 -7.56 3.91 3.93
C GLU A 94 -8.43 3.49 5.12
N ARG A 95 -8.32 4.14 6.27
CA ARG A 95 -9.13 3.80 7.45
C ARG A 95 -10.63 4.01 7.23
N ALA A 96 -11.03 5.11 6.60
CA ALA A 96 -12.44 5.38 6.29
C ALA A 96 -13.00 4.32 5.35
N VAL A 97 -12.27 3.97 4.29
CA VAL A 97 -12.66 2.92 3.34
C VAL A 97 -12.89 1.57 4.03
N TYR A 98 -12.02 1.17 4.96
CA TYR A 98 -12.16 -0.11 5.66
C TYR A 98 -13.09 -0.07 6.88
N GLY A 99 -13.37 1.10 7.46
CA GLY A 99 -14.33 1.27 8.56
C GLY A 99 -15.77 1.41 8.09
N ASP A 100 -15.97 2.18 7.01
CA ASP A 100 -17.30 2.67 6.62
C ASP A 100 -17.96 1.83 5.52
N LEU A 101 -17.18 1.18 4.63
CA LEU A 101 -17.77 0.36 3.55
C LEU A 101 -18.37 -0.96 4.04
N PHE A 102 -18.05 -1.39 5.26
CA PHE A 102 -18.57 -2.64 5.84
C PHE A 102 -19.61 -2.39 6.93
N THR A 103 -19.88 -1.14 7.30
CA THR A 103 -20.96 -0.79 8.22
C THR A 103 -22.25 -0.62 7.42
N THR A 104 -23.18 -1.56 7.60
CA THR A 104 -24.54 -1.53 7.02
C THR A 104 -25.55 -1.21 8.11
#